data_AF-A0A498GJU4-F1
#
_entry.id   AF-A0A498GJU4-F1
#
_cell.length_a   1.000
_cell.length_b   1.000
_cell.length_c   1.000
_cell.angle_alpha   90.00
_cell.angle_beta   90.00
_cell.angle_gamma   90.00
#
_symmetry.space_group_name_H-M   'P 1'
#
loop_
_entity.id
_entity.type
_entity.pdbx_description
1 polymer ?
#
loop_
_entity_poly.entity_id
_entity_poly.type
_entity_poly.pdbx_seq_one_letter_code
_entity_poly.pdbx_strand_id
1 'polypeptide(L)'
;MFDLSITVKAALLLLAFIALFVAGVALERDVLDVVAFALSGVTYVVFVGYVVVRYSPGETGTFLLLAMSAGLFVGLGYALRAGIPTPSQRTAAAALGGLLIVSAGLVGADALSGGVAYDVQTNESVTVSVPETEHTPNRYPYIEAEVGTVTASNPSPFLRALDLPSLSGCLVGPTEHPDDSVFINTDIKWDEDTIGASATKSYAVRAELPIDPNRTESQTYAIEQGHDCSTERSEPTLVVQVSQSDTID
;
A
#
# COMPACT_ATOMS: atom_id res chain seq x y z
N MET A 1 -10.12 11.73 -3.24
CA MET A 1 -9.10 11.56 -4.31
C MET A 1 -9.31 10.17 -4.91
N PHE A 2 -9.23 9.97 -6.23
CA PHE A 2 -9.43 8.61 -6.79
C PHE A 2 -8.24 7.72 -6.41
N ASP A 3 -8.47 6.69 -5.62
CA ASP A 3 -7.43 5.71 -5.27
C ASP A 3 -7.20 4.75 -6.44
N LEU A 4 -6.51 5.24 -7.47
CA LEU A 4 -6.11 4.44 -8.64
C LEU A 4 -5.04 3.42 -8.25
N SER A 5 -5.09 2.24 -8.86
CA SER A 5 -4.05 1.23 -8.65
C SER A 5 -2.66 1.75 -9.02
N ILE A 6 -1.66 1.12 -8.41
CA ILE A 6 -0.25 1.44 -8.68
C ILE A 6 0.05 1.22 -10.17
N THR A 7 -0.48 0.14 -10.75
CA THR A 7 -0.33 -0.15 -12.18
C THR A 7 -0.91 0.92 -13.08
N VAL A 8 -2.13 1.39 -12.79
CA VAL A 8 -2.78 2.40 -13.64
C VAL A 8 -2.09 3.75 -13.50
N LYS A 9 -1.66 4.14 -12.30
CA LYS A 9 -0.82 5.34 -12.09
C LYS A 9 0.47 5.28 -12.93
N ALA A 10 1.19 4.15 -12.89
CA ALA A 10 2.40 3.97 -13.70
C ALA A 10 2.12 4.03 -15.21
N ALA A 11 1.06 3.37 -15.67
CA ALA A 11 0.67 3.38 -17.08
C ALA A 11 0.30 4.79 -17.56
N LEU A 12 -0.45 5.57 -16.76
CA LEU A 12 -0.81 6.95 -17.11
C LEU A 12 0.42 7.86 -17.19
N LEU A 13 1.42 7.69 -16.32
CA LEU A 13 2.69 8.42 -16.42
C LEU A 13 3.42 8.09 -17.73
N LEU A 14 3.48 6.81 -18.11
CA LEU A 14 4.08 6.39 -19.38
C LEU A 14 3.30 6.95 -20.60
N LEU A 15 1.97 6.89 -20.58
CA LEU A 15 1.12 7.43 -21.64
C LEU A 15 1.25 8.96 -21.74
N ALA A 16 1.40 9.66 -20.61
CA ALA A 16 1.67 11.09 -20.57
C ALA A 16 3.04 11.43 -21.18
N PHE A 17 4.09 10.65 -20.87
CA PHE A 17 5.40 10.77 -21.51
C PHE A 17 5.28 10.66 -23.04
N ILE A 18 4.56 9.65 -23.54
CA ILE A 18 4.36 9.42 -24.98
C ILE A 18 3.55 10.56 -25.59
N ALA A 19 2.48 11.01 -24.94
CA ALA A 19 1.64 12.10 -25.44
C ALA A 19 2.44 13.41 -25.57
N LEU A 20 3.24 13.75 -24.55
CA LEU A 20 4.10 14.93 -24.57
C LEU A 20 5.19 14.81 -25.64
N PHE A 21 5.77 13.62 -25.81
CA PHE A 21 6.76 13.37 -26.87
C PHE A 21 6.14 13.55 -28.26
N VAL A 22 4.97 12.94 -28.52
CA VAL A 22 4.25 13.07 -29.79
C VAL A 22 3.86 14.53 -30.05
N ALA A 23 3.42 15.25 -29.02
CA ALA A 23 3.12 16.67 -29.13
C ALA A 23 4.37 17.50 -29.48
N GLY A 24 5.51 17.25 -28.81
CA GLY A 24 6.77 17.94 -29.09
C GLY A 24 7.27 17.72 -30.51
N VAL A 25 7.12 16.51 -31.05
CA VAL A 25 7.48 16.21 -32.45
C VAL A 25 6.51 16.85 -33.46
N ALA A 26 5.22 16.97 -33.12
CA ALA A 26 4.20 17.48 -34.04
C ALA A 26 4.04 19.01 -34.04
N LEU A 27 4.48 19.69 -32.98
CA LEU A 27 4.40 21.13 -32.83
C LEU A 27 5.63 21.80 -33.45
N GLU A 28 5.53 22.23 -34.71
CA GLU A 28 6.56 23.05 -35.39
C GLU A 28 6.54 24.51 -34.87
N ARG A 29 6.74 24.71 -33.57
CA ARG A 29 6.84 26.04 -32.93
C ARG A 29 7.98 26.06 -31.90
N ASP A 30 9.04 26.80 -32.21
CA ASP A 30 10.38 26.88 -31.55
C ASP A 30 10.45 26.96 -30.01
N VAL A 31 9.34 27.26 -29.31
CA VAL A 31 9.32 27.33 -27.84
C VAL A 31 8.45 26.23 -27.24
N LEU A 32 7.39 25.83 -27.94
CA LEU A 32 6.41 24.87 -27.43
C LEU A 32 6.91 23.44 -27.55
N ASP A 33 7.74 23.16 -28.55
CA ASP A 33 8.46 21.91 -28.75
C ASP A 33 9.47 21.64 -27.63
N VAL A 34 10.31 22.63 -27.28
CA VAL A 34 11.33 22.53 -26.22
C VAL A 34 10.65 22.24 -24.87
N VAL A 35 9.55 22.93 -24.56
CA VAL A 35 8.79 22.70 -23.33
C VAL A 35 8.16 21.29 -23.33
N ALA A 36 7.56 20.86 -24.44
CA ALA A 36 6.95 19.54 -24.54
C ALA A 36 7.99 18.42 -24.37
N PHE A 37 9.18 18.54 -24.97
CA PHE A 37 10.27 17.58 -24.78
C PHE A 37 10.82 17.59 -23.35
N ALA A 38 10.99 18.77 -22.74
CA ALA A 38 11.42 18.88 -21.35
C ALA A 38 10.43 18.20 -20.40
N LEU A 39 9.13 18.50 -20.56
CA LEU A 39 8.06 17.87 -19.78
C LEU A 39 8.01 16.36 -20.01
N SER A 40 8.14 15.91 -21.26
CA SER A 40 8.21 14.49 -21.59
C SER A 40 9.35 13.81 -20.81
N GLY A 41 10.57 14.37 -20.86
CA GLY A 41 11.72 13.85 -20.11
C GLY A 41 11.48 13.77 -18.60
N VAL A 42 10.94 14.85 -18.01
CA VAL A 42 10.60 14.87 -16.57
C VAL A 42 9.54 13.82 -16.23
N THR A 43 8.47 13.72 -17.02
CA THR A 43 7.42 12.71 -16.82
C THR A 43 7.98 11.29 -16.91
N TYR A 44 8.94 11.03 -17.80
CA TYR A 44 9.61 9.73 -17.88
C TYR A 44 10.44 9.43 -16.63
N VAL A 45 11.19 10.41 -16.12
CA VAL A 45 11.96 10.24 -14.87
C VAL A 45 11.01 9.95 -13.70
N VAL A 46 9.88 10.67 -13.60
CA VAL A 46 8.85 10.41 -12.60
C VAL A 46 8.26 9.01 -12.75
N PHE A 47 7.97 8.57 -13.98
CA PHE A 47 7.52 7.20 -14.27
C PHE A 47 8.52 6.16 -13.78
N VAL A 48 9.81 6.29 -14.13
CA VAL A 48 10.86 5.33 -13.71
C VAL A 48 11.00 5.32 -12.19
N GLY A 49 11.08 6.49 -11.56
CA GLY A 49 11.16 6.60 -10.10
C GLY A 49 9.94 5.97 -9.42
N TYR A 50 8.74 6.23 -9.94
CA TYR A 50 7.50 5.64 -9.44
C TYR A 50 7.52 4.11 -9.55
N VAL A 51 7.94 3.55 -10.69
CA VAL A 51 8.06 2.11 -10.88
C VAL A 51 9.07 1.50 -9.91
N VAL A 52 10.26 2.10 -9.76
CA VAL A 52 11.29 1.61 -8.84
C VAL A 52 10.80 1.60 -7.40
N VAL A 53 10.15 2.68 -6.95
CA VAL A 53 9.66 2.79 -5.57
C VAL A 53 8.48 1.85 -5.29
N ARG A 54 7.53 1.73 -6.23
CA ARG A 54 6.26 1.02 -5.96
C ARG A 54 6.24 -0.46 -6.36
N TYR A 55 7.09 -0.87 -7.30
CA TYR A 55 7.24 -2.28 -7.65
C TYR A 55 8.46 -2.93 -6.99
N SER A 56 9.34 -2.12 -6.38
CA SER A 56 10.60 -2.56 -5.77
C SER A 56 11.31 -3.65 -6.58
N PRO A 57 11.57 -3.40 -7.89
CA PRO A 57 12.24 -4.40 -8.70
C PRO A 57 13.64 -4.62 -8.11
N GLY A 58 14.01 -5.88 -7.90
CA GLY A 58 15.35 -6.23 -7.42
C GLY A 58 16.46 -5.64 -8.32
N GLU A 59 17.72 -5.74 -7.87
CA GLU A 59 18.88 -5.11 -8.54
C GLU A 59 18.91 -5.35 -10.05
N THR A 60 18.70 -6.61 -10.48
CA THR A 60 18.62 -6.98 -11.89
C THR A 60 17.49 -6.28 -12.63
N GLY A 61 16.32 -6.17 -12.02
CA GLY A 61 15.16 -5.49 -12.61
C GLY A 61 15.38 -3.99 -12.75
N THR A 62 15.96 -3.35 -11.74
CA THR A 62 16.35 -1.94 -11.80
C THR A 62 17.40 -1.70 -12.87
N PHE A 63 18.44 -2.55 -12.95
CA PHE A 63 19.46 -2.46 -13.99
C PHE A 63 18.86 -2.58 -15.40
N LEU A 64 18.00 -3.57 -15.63
CA LEU A 64 17.32 -3.76 -16.92
C LEU A 64 16.43 -2.58 -17.28
N LEU A 65 15.68 -2.03 -16.32
CA LEU A 65 14.85 -0.84 -16.52
C LEU A 65 15.70 0.34 -17.00
N LEU A 66 16.81 0.63 -16.31
CA LEU A 66 17.73 1.71 -16.68
C LEU A 66 18.41 1.47 -18.04
N ALA A 67 18.81 0.23 -18.33
CA ALA A 67 19.40 -0.14 -19.62
C ALA A 67 18.40 0.06 -20.77
N MET A 68 17.14 -0.35 -20.59
CA MET A 68 16.07 -0.11 -21.55
C MET A 68 15.76 1.38 -21.70
N SER A 69 15.76 2.16 -20.61
CA SER A 69 15.62 3.62 -20.66
C SER A 69 16.73 4.27 -21.47
N ALA A 70 17.99 3.89 -21.26
CA ALA A 70 19.11 4.40 -22.03
C ALA A 70 18.97 4.05 -23.52
N GLY A 71 18.61 2.80 -23.83
CA GLY A 71 18.33 2.37 -25.20
C GLY A 71 17.21 3.15 -25.86
N LEU A 72 16.12 3.40 -25.14
CA LEU A 72 14.99 4.24 -25.58
C LEU A 72 15.46 5.65 -25.94
N PHE A 73 16.17 6.34 -25.04
CA PHE A 73 16.60 7.72 -25.29
C PHE A 73 17.64 7.83 -26.42
N VAL A 74 18.57 6.87 -26.52
CA VAL A 74 19.51 6.79 -27.65
C VAL A 74 18.74 6.59 -28.95
N GLY A 75 17.76 5.68 -28.96
CA GLY A 75 16.91 5.41 -30.12
C GLY A 75 16.09 6.64 -30.55
N LEU A 76 15.46 7.33 -29.59
CA LEU A 76 14.69 8.55 -29.85
C LEU A 76 15.60 9.68 -30.37
N GLY A 77 16.77 9.88 -29.76
CA GLY A 77 17.74 10.88 -30.21
C GLY A 77 18.27 10.58 -31.62
N TYR A 78 18.54 9.32 -31.94
CA TYR A 78 18.93 8.90 -33.27
C TYR A 78 17.80 9.12 -34.29
N ALA A 79 16.55 8.77 -33.94
CA ALA A 79 15.38 8.97 -34.79
C ALA A 79 15.16 10.44 -35.15
N LEU A 80 15.26 11.32 -34.15
CA LEU A 80 15.18 12.77 -34.35
C LEU A 80 16.32 13.29 -35.23
N ARG A 81 17.56 12.82 -34.99
CA ARG A 81 18.74 13.23 -35.77
C ARG A 81 18.70 12.74 -37.22
N ALA A 82 18.21 11.53 -37.44
CA ALA A 82 18.10 10.92 -38.77
C ALA A 82 17.00 11.55 -39.63
N GLY A 83 16.22 12.50 -39.08
CA GLY A 83 15.13 13.15 -39.81
C GLY A 83 14.04 12.16 -40.20
N ILE A 84 13.79 11.13 -39.38
CA ILE A 84 12.66 10.23 -39.59
C ILE A 84 11.40 11.10 -39.72
N PRO A 85 10.55 10.90 -40.75
CA PRO A 85 9.49 11.84 -41.09
C PRO A 85 8.64 12.17 -39.87
N THR A 86 8.54 13.47 -39.54
CA THR A 86 7.65 13.94 -38.49
C THR A 86 6.23 13.50 -38.83
N PRO A 87 5.50 12.89 -37.89
CA PRO A 87 4.12 12.49 -38.13
C PRO A 87 3.29 13.71 -38.52
N SER A 88 2.43 13.54 -39.53
CA SER A 88 1.49 14.60 -39.91
C SER A 88 0.62 15.00 -38.72
N GLN A 89 0.12 16.23 -38.69
CA GLN A 89 -0.79 16.69 -37.63
C GLN A 89 -2.00 15.76 -37.43
N ARG A 90 -2.51 15.16 -38.51
CA ARG A 90 -3.60 14.18 -38.44
C ARG A 90 -3.18 12.89 -37.73
N THR A 91 -1.97 12.40 -38.02
CA THR A 91 -1.40 11.22 -37.36
C THR A 91 -1.15 11.49 -35.88
N ALA A 92 -0.58 12.65 -35.55
CA ALA A 92 -0.36 13.05 -34.16
C ALA A 92 -1.68 13.20 -33.39
N ALA A 93 -2.69 13.85 -33.98
CA ALA A 93 -4.01 13.98 -33.37
C ALA A 93 -4.69 12.61 -33.17
N ALA A 94 -4.58 11.70 -34.14
CA ALA A 94 -5.09 10.34 -34.01
C ALA A 94 -4.36 9.55 -32.92
N ALA A 95 -3.04 9.68 -32.83
CA ALA A 95 -2.25 9.05 -31.77
C ALA A 95 -2.64 9.57 -30.39
N LEU A 96 -2.75 10.90 -30.22
CA LEU A 96 -3.19 11.53 -28.97
C LEU A 96 -4.61 11.10 -28.59
N GLY A 97 -5.53 11.06 -29.56
CA GLY A 97 -6.88 10.54 -29.36
C GLY A 97 -6.88 9.07 -28.92
N GLY A 98 -6.04 8.23 -29.53
CA GLY A 98 -5.84 6.84 -29.12
C GLY A 98 -5.32 6.72 -27.68
N LEU A 99 -4.31 7.51 -27.31
CA LEU A 99 -3.77 7.54 -25.95
C LEU A 99 -4.82 7.97 -24.92
N LEU A 100 -5.68 8.92 -25.24
CA LEU A 100 -6.80 9.34 -24.39
C LEU A 100 -7.82 8.22 -24.20
N ILE A 101 -8.19 7.50 -25.26
CA ILE A 101 -9.11 6.36 -25.19
C ILE A 101 -8.52 5.26 -24.30
N VAL A 102 -7.23 4.93 -24.49
CA VAL A 102 -6.53 3.92 -23.66
C VAL A 102 -6.49 4.37 -22.20
N SER A 103 -6.16 5.63 -21.93
CA SER A 103 -6.11 6.19 -20.56
C SER A 103 -7.47 6.10 -19.87
N ALA A 104 -8.54 6.49 -20.57
CA ALA A 104 -9.90 6.39 -20.06
C ALA A 104 -10.32 4.93 -19.83
N GLY A 105 -9.93 4.02 -20.71
CA GLY A 105 -10.15 2.58 -20.55
C GLY A 105 -9.47 2.00 -19.32
N LEU A 106 -8.21 2.37 -19.07
CA LEU A 106 -7.46 1.95 -17.88
C LEU A 106 -8.10 2.46 -16.58
N VAL A 107 -8.44 3.76 -16.53
CA VAL A 107 -9.11 4.36 -15.37
C VAL A 107 -10.48 3.72 -15.13
N GLY A 108 -11.25 3.47 -16.20
CA GLY A 108 -12.55 2.80 -16.10
C GLY A 108 -12.42 1.36 -15.59
N ALA A 109 -11.47 0.58 -16.13
CA ALA A 109 -11.20 -0.77 -15.66
C ALA A 109 -10.76 -0.79 -14.18
N ASP A 110 -9.93 0.17 -13.77
CA ASP A 110 -9.48 0.32 -12.39
C ASP A 110 -10.65 0.58 -11.44
N ALA A 111 -11.49 1.55 -11.77
CA ALA A 111 -12.64 1.95 -10.97
C ALA A 111 -13.66 0.81 -10.82
N LEU A 112 -13.84 0.00 -11.86
CA LEU A 112 -14.73 -1.17 -11.81
C LEU A 112 -14.16 -2.33 -10.99
N SER A 113 -12.84 -2.42 -10.85
CA SER A 113 -12.19 -3.52 -10.14
C SER A 113 -12.22 -3.39 -8.61
N GLY A 114 -12.50 -2.19 -8.08
CA GLY A 114 -12.53 -1.93 -6.64
C GLY A 114 -11.16 -1.83 -5.97
N GLY A 115 -11.19 -1.44 -4.69
CA GLY A 115 -10.01 -1.37 -3.82
C GLY A 115 -9.71 -2.69 -3.11
N VAL A 116 -8.70 -2.68 -2.24
CA VAL A 116 -8.37 -3.83 -1.39
C VAL A 116 -9.47 -4.00 -0.32
N ALA A 117 -9.96 -5.23 -0.18
CA ALA A 117 -10.91 -5.58 0.86
C ALA A 117 -10.15 -6.10 2.09
N TYR A 118 -10.49 -5.60 3.27
CA TYR A 118 -9.93 -6.04 4.54
C TYR A 118 -11.00 -6.74 5.36
N ASP A 119 -10.66 -7.94 5.82
CA ASP A 119 -11.47 -8.73 6.73
C ASP A 119 -10.68 -8.95 8.02
N VAL A 120 -11.24 -8.52 9.15
CA VAL A 120 -10.60 -8.65 10.47
C VAL A 120 -11.38 -9.68 11.27
N GLN A 121 -10.72 -10.77 11.65
CA GLN A 121 -11.28 -11.81 12.48
C GLN A 121 -10.54 -11.85 13.81
N THR A 122 -11.27 -11.86 14.91
CA THR A 122 -10.71 -12.04 16.25
C THR A 122 -10.91 -13.47 16.72
N ASN A 123 -9.99 -13.97 17.53
CA ASN A 123 -10.18 -15.23 18.25
C ASN A 123 -11.34 -15.09 19.25
N GLU A 124 -11.89 -16.18 19.76
CA GLU A 124 -12.93 -16.14 20.80
C GLU A 124 -12.34 -15.83 22.19
N SER A 125 -11.14 -16.35 22.44
CA SER A 125 -10.41 -16.14 23.68
C SER A 125 -8.92 -16.38 23.50
N VAL A 126 -8.13 -15.89 24.44
CA VAL A 126 -6.68 -16.13 24.51
C VAL A 126 -6.29 -16.45 25.94
N THR A 127 -5.47 -17.49 26.12
CA THR A 127 -4.94 -17.86 27.44
C THR A 127 -3.46 -17.51 27.51
N VAL A 128 -3.12 -16.69 28.48
CA VAL A 128 -1.78 -16.19 28.72
C VAL A 128 -1.19 -16.94 29.90
N SER A 129 -0.07 -17.62 29.68
CA SER A 129 0.70 -18.29 30.73
C SER A 129 1.79 -17.37 31.25
N VAL A 130 2.01 -17.35 32.56
CA VAL A 130 3.08 -16.55 33.16
C VAL A 130 4.43 -17.23 32.88
N PRO A 131 5.37 -16.59 32.16
CA PRO A 131 6.67 -17.18 31.88
C PRO A 131 7.47 -17.29 33.16
N GLU A 132 8.26 -18.36 33.26
CA GLU A 132 9.25 -18.55 34.30
C GLU A 132 10.39 -17.52 34.10
N THR A 133 10.17 -16.29 34.58
CA THR A 133 11.16 -15.22 34.81
C THR A 133 11.99 -14.71 33.61
N GLU A 134 11.67 -13.49 33.15
CA GLU A 134 12.67 -12.42 32.95
C GLU A 134 12.03 -11.09 33.37
N HIS A 135 12.18 -10.73 34.64
CA HIS A 135 11.65 -9.47 35.19
C HIS A 135 12.64 -8.34 34.91
N THR A 136 12.29 -7.43 34.01
CA THR A 136 12.98 -6.14 33.89
C THR A 136 12.44 -5.20 34.98
N PRO A 137 13.28 -4.67 35.89
CA PRO A 137 12.82 -4.08 37.15
C PRO A 137 12.03 -2.75 37.07
N ASN A 138 11.63 -2.27 35.88
CA ASN A 138 10.96 -0.96 35.72
C ASN A 138 9.80 -0.96 34.69
N ARG A 139 9.28 -2.12 34.28
CA ARG A 139 8.11 -2.20 33.37
C ARG A 139 7.23 -3.38 33.79
N TYR A 140 5.91 -3.22 33.74
CA TYR A 140 5.01 -4.37 33.82
C TYR A 140 5.37 -5.34 32.68
N PRO A 141 5.59 -6.63 32.96
CA PRO A 141 5.85 -7.60 31.90
C PRO A 141 4.59 -7.72 31.03
N TYR A 142 4.79 -7.69 29.71
CA TYR A 142 3.74 -7.94 28.73
C TYR A 142 4.05 -9.27 28.04
N ILE A 143 3.00 -9.97 27.63
CA ILE A 143 3.11 -11.10 26.70
C ILE A 143 2.42 -10.75 25.41
N GLU A 144 3.16 -10.94 24.33
CA GLU A 144 2.58 -10.99 23.00
C GLU A 144 1.77 -12.26 22.85
N ALA A 145 0.48 -12.10 22.57
CA ALA A 145 -0.40 -13.20 22.23
C ALA A 145 -1.13 -12.92 20.92
N GLU A 146 -1.36 -13.97 20.13
CA GLU A 146 -2.14 -13.86 18.90
C GLU A 146 -3.64 -13.81 19.24
N VAL A 147 -4.29 -12.72 18.85
CA VAL A 147 -5.68 -12.40 19.20
C VAL A 147 -6.60 -12.39 17.98
N GLY A 148 -6.07 -12.63 16.78
CA GLY A 148 -6.85 -12.67 15.56
C GLY A 148 -6.01 -12.65 14.30
N THR A 149 -6.65 -12.33 13.17
CA THR A 149 -6.03 -12.25 11.85
C THR A 149 -6.68 -11.13 11.04
N VAL A 150 -5.88 -10.34 10.32
CA VAL A 150 -6.35 -9.44 9.26
C VAL A 150 -6.05 -10.07 7.91
N THR A 151 -7.06 -10.25 7.08
CA THR A 151 -6.92 -10.73 5.71
C THR A 151 -7.17 -9.58 4.73
N ALA A 152 -6.15 -9.25 3.93
CA ALA A 152 -6.22 -8.29 2.85
C ALA A 152 -6.39 -9.04 1.51
N SER A 153 -7.42 -8.69 0.74
CA SER A 153 -7.71 -9.31 -0.56
C SER A 153 -7.82 -8.26 -1.65
N ASN A 154 -7.01 -8.41 -2.70
CA ASN A 154 -7.05 -7.55 -3.88
C ASN A 154 -7.84 -8.23 -5.01
N PRO A 155 -9.10 -7.84 -5.28
CA PRO A 155 -9.88 -8.41 -6.37
C PRO A 155 -9.41 -7.91 -7.76
N SER A 156 -8.62 -6.84 -7.81
CA SER A 156 -8.19 -6.20 -9.04
C SER A 156 -7.08 -7.01 -9.75
N PRO A 157 -7.02 -6.98 -11.10
CA PRO A 157 -5.87 -7.49 -11.84
C PRO A 157 -4.63 -6.57 -11.76
N PHE A 158 -4.70 -5.48 -10.98
CA PHE A 158 -3.64 -4.49 -10.84
C PHE A 158 -2.99 -4.52 -9.45
N LEU A 159 -1.73 -4.11 -9.37
CA LEU A 159 -1.01 -3.94 -8.12
C LEU A 159 -1.64 -2.78 -7.33
N ARG A 160 -1.96 -3.01 -6.06
CA ARG A 160 -2.59 -2.02 -5.18
C ARG A 160 -1.68 -1.69 -3.99
N ALA A 161 -1.87 -0.49 -3.44
CA ALA A 161 -1.33 -0.17 -2.12
C ALA A 161 -1.99 -1.09 -1.08
N LEU A 162 -1.19 -1.57 -0.15
CA LEU A 162 -1.64 -2.31 1.01
C LEU A 162 -1.58 -1.35 2.20
N ASP A 163 -2.74 -1.11 2.81
CA ASP A 163 -2.90 -0.21 3.94
C ASP A 163 -3.82 -0.90 4.95
N LEU A 164 -3.21 -1.60 5.90
CA LEU A 164 -3.97 -2.38 6.88
C LEU A 164 -4.78 -1.45 7.79
N PRO A 165 -5.98 -1.86 8.21
CA PRO A 165 -6.75 -1.08 9.17
C PRO A 165 -5.97 -0.91 10.47
N SER A 166 -6.06 0.27 11.06
CA SER A 166 -5.49 0.54 12.38
C SER A 166 -6.26 -0.24 13.46
N LEU A 167 -5.52 -0.91 14.33
CA LEU A 167 -6.07 -1.71 15.42
C LEU A 167 -5.64 -1.09 16.75
N SER A 168 -6.58 -0.99 17.68
CA SER A 168 -6.30 -0.57 19.07
C SER A 168 -7.08 -1.44 20.04
N GLY A 169 -6.52 -1.70 21.21
CA GLY A 169 -7.13 -2.57 22.21
C GLY A 169 -7.39 -1.86 23.53
N CYS A 170 -8.37 -2.37 24.26
CA CYS A 170 -8.51 -2.08 25.67
C CYS A 170 -8.95 -3.31 26.47
N LEU A 171 -8.55 -3.38 27.72
CA LEU A 171 -9.02 -4.38 28.68
C LEU A 171 -10.21 -3.83 29.45
N VAL A 172 -11.23 -4.67 29.64
CA VAL A 172 -12.41 -4.37 30.45
C VAL A 172 -12.75 -5.56 31.35
N GLY A 173 -13.52 -5.29 32.42
CA GLY A 173 -13.91 -6.30 33.40
C GLY A 173 -12.95 -6.37 34.59
N PRO A 174 -12.94 -7.49 35.36
CA PRO A 174 -12.11 -7.64 36.54
C PRO A 174 -10.63 -7.84 36.15
N THR A 175 -9.93 -6.74 35.94
CA THR A 175 -8.49 -6.70 35.65
C THR A 175 -7.73 -6.09 36.83
N GLU A 176 -6.55 -6.65 37.13
CA GLU A 176 -5.69 -6.19 38.23
C GLU A 176 -4.69 -5.12 37.77
N HIS A 177 -4.88 -4.59 36.54
CA HIS A 177 -3.97 -3.64 35.91
C HIS A 177 -4.52 -2.21 35.95
N PRO A 178 -3.67 -1.21 36.25
CA PRO A 178 -4.10 0.20 36.31
C PRO A 178 -4.20 0.86 34.92
N ASP A 179 -3.64 0.23 33.89
CA ASP A 179 -3.73 0.69 32.50
C ASP A 179 -4.63 -0.26 31.72
N ASP A 180 -5.70 0.30 31.17
CA ASP A 180 -6.69 -0.43 30.39
C ASP A 180 -6.35 -0.44 28.91
N SER A 181 -5.32 0.30 28.46
CA SER A 181 -4.94 0.34 27.05
C SER A 181 -4.04 -0.84 26.67
N VAL A 182 -4.32 -1.44 25.50
CA VAL A 182 -3.56 -2.57 24.98
C VAL A 182 -3.01 -2.20 23.61
N PHE A 183 -1.69 -2.34 23.47
CA PHE A 183 -1.04 -2.19 22.18
C PHE A 183 -1.39 -3.41 21.32
N ILE A 184 -1.95 -3.15 20.13
CA ILE A 184 -2.28 -4.17 19.14
C ILE A 184 -1.51 -3.85 17.86
N ASN A 185 -0.83 -4.84 17.31
CA ASN A 185 -0.12 -4.74 16.05
C ASN A 185 -0.44 -5.93 15.14
N THR A 186 -0.14 -5.76 13.86
CA THR A 186 -0.12 -6.85 12.89
C THR A 186 1.33 -7.27 12.64
N ASP A 187 1.54 -8.53 12.28
CA ASP A 187 2.86 -9.08 11.93
C ASP A 187 3.35 -8.68 10.52
N ILE A 188 2.81 -7.59 9.97
CA ILE A 188 3.23 -7.03 8.69
C ILE A 188 4.70 -6.58 8.74
N LYS A 189 5.43 -6.82 7.67
CA LYS A 189 6.80 -6.31 7.53
C LYS A 189 6.77 -4.82 7.23
N TRP A 190 7.74 -4.08 7.78
CA TRP A 190 7.81 -2.63 7.63
C TRP A 190 7.97 -2.15 6.17
N ASP A 191 8.49 -3.00 5.29
CA ASP A 191 8.71 -2.73 3.87
C ASP A 191 7.59 -3.28 2.96
N GLU A 192 6.52 -3.81 3.55
CA GLU A 192 5.40 -4.41 2.81
C GLU A 192 4.23 -3.43 2.69
N ASP A 193 4.22 -2.63 1.63
CA ASP A 193 3.21 -1.59 1.37
C ASP A 193 2.35 -1.87 0.12
N THR A 194 2.46 -3.07 -0.47
CA THR A 194 1.72 -3.44 -1.69
C THR A 194 1.13 -4.86 -1.65
N ILE A 195 0.05 -5.03 -2.41
CA ILE A 195 -0.59 -6.32 -2.64
C ILE A 195 -0.77 -6.55 -4.14
N GLY A 196 -0.29 -7.72 -4.59
CA GLY A 196 -0.30 -8.13 -6.00
C GLY A 196 -1.70 -8.28 -6.58
N ALA A 197 -1.77 -8.36 -7.91
CA ALA A 197 -2.99 -8.62 -8.64
C ALA A 197 -3.63 -9.95 -8.19
N SER A 198 -4.94 -9.94 -7.92
CA SER A 198 -5.71 -11.12 -7.50
C SER A 198 -5.10 -11.87 -6.30
N ALA A 199 -4.34 -11.17 -5.46
CA ALA A 199 -3.64 -11.75 -4.32
C ALA A 199 -4.44 -11.56 -3.02
N THR A 200 -4.27 -12.52 -2.13
CA THR A 200 -4.74 -12.47 -0.75
C THR A 200 -3.55 -12.66 0.17
N LYS A 201 -3.48 -11.85 1.23
CA LYS A 201 -2.47 -11.94 2.29
C LYS A 201 -3.17 -11.91 3.64
N SER A 202 -2.66 -12.68 4.59
CA SER A 202 -3.17 -12.74 5.96
C SER A 202 -2.05 -12.40 6.93
N TYR A 203 -2.39 -11.60 7.94
CA TYR A 203 -1.49 -11.09 8.96
C TYR A 203 -2.03 -11.46 10.33
N ALA A 204 -1.20 -12.06 11.18
CA ALA A 204 -1.57 -12.32 12.56
C ALA A 204 -1.71 -11.00 13.32
N VAL A 205 -2.79 -10.87 14.09
CA VAL A 205 -3.00 -9.76 15.01
C VAL A 205 -2.47 -10.17 16.36
N ARG A 206 -1.53 -9.39 16.91
CA ARG A 206 -0.94 -9.62 18.21
C ARG A 206 -1.27 -8.48 19.16
N ALA A 207 -1.51 -8.84 20.42
CA ALA A 207 -1.75 -7.91 21.50
C ALA A 207 -0.66 -8.06 22.56
N GLU A 208 -0.17 -6.93 23.07
CA GLU A 208 0.70 -6.88 24.25
C GLU A 208 -0.18 -6.88 25.50
N LEU A 209 -0.42 -8.08 26.04
CA LEU A 209 -1.28 -8.24 27.21
C LEU A 209 -0.46 -8.03 28.49
N PRO A 210 -0.88 -7.11 29.38
CA PRO A 210 -0.21 -6.91 30.65
C PRO A 210 -0.37 -8.13 31.56
N ILE A 211 0.66 -8.38 32.38
CA ILE A 211 0.66 -9.46 33.36
C ILE A 211 1.02 -8.90 34.72
N ASP A 212 0.26 -9.32 35.74
CA ASP A 212 0.68 -9.13 37.12
C ASP A 212 1.93 -9.98 37.40
N PRO A 213 3.08 -9.36 37.73
CA PRO A 213 4.31 -10.09 38.01
C PRO A 213 4.17 -11.07 39.19
N ASN A 214 3.19 -10.90 40.07
CA ASN A 214 2.94 -11.80 41.20
C ASN A 214 2.01 -12.97 40.86
N ARG A 215 1.44 -13.01 39.64
CA ARG A 215 0.53 -14.06 39.22
C ARG A 215 1.29 -15.36 38.98
N THR A 216 0.77 -16.47 39.50
CA THR A 216 1.34 -17.81 39.29
C THR A 216 0.47 -18.70 38.39
N GLU A 217 -0.78 -18.29 38.15
CA GLU A 217 -1.75 -19.04 37.33
C GLU A 217 -1.96 -18.35 35.97
N SER A 218 -2.31 -19.15 34.96
CA SER A 218 -2.69 -18.62 33.64
C SER A 218 -3.96 -17.79 33.72
N GLN A 219 -4.07 -16.77 32.88
CA GLN A 219 -5.28 -15.96 32.73
C GLN A 219 -5.86 -16.09 31.33
N THR A 220 -7.16 -16.31 31.24
CA THR A 220 -7.89 -16.30 29.98
C THR A 220 -8.62 -14.98 29.83
N TYR A 221 -8.46 -14.36 28.66
CA TYR A 221 -9.21 -13.18 28.25
C TYR A 221 -10.20 -13.59 27.16
N ALA A 222 -11.47 -13.22 27.33
CA ALA A 222 -12.42 -13.23 26.21
C ALA A 222 -12.01 -12.14 25.22
N ILE A 223 -12.27 -12.34 23.93
CA ILE A 223 -11.95 -11.33 22.91
C ILE A 223 -13.23 -10.92 22.19
N GLU A 224 -13.46 -9.61 22.13
CA GLU A 224 -14.61 -9.01 21.45
C GLU A 224 -14.14 -7.98 20.44
N GLN A 225 -14.78 -7.92 19.28
CA GLN A 225 -14.62 -6.79 18.36
C GLN A 225 -15.66 -5.72 18.72
N GLY A 226 -15.22 -4.49 18.98
CA GLY A 226 -16.12 -3.42 19.41
C GLY A 226 -15.43 -2.07 19.58
N HIS A 227 -16.17 -1.06 20.03
CA HIS A 227 -15.66 0.31 20.22
C HIS A 227 -15.81 0.82 21.66
N ASP A 228 -16.41 0.03 22.55
CA ASP A 228 -16.81 0.48 23.87
C ASP A 228 -15.99 -0.18 24.98
N CYS A 229 -14.96 0.54 25.43
CA CYS A 229 -14.14 0.17 26.60
C CYS A 229 -14.81 0.54 27.94
N SER A 230 -15.96 1.21 27.92
CA SER A 230 -16.61 1.73 29.13
C SER A 230 -17.68 0.80 29.69
N THR A 231 -18.14 -0.17 28.90
CA THR A 231 -19.13 -1.14 29.37
C THR A 231 -18.46 -2.22 30.21
N GLU A 232 -18.94 -2.39 31.45
CA GLU A 232 -18.47 -3.45 32.34
C GLU A 232 -18.66 -4.86 31.75
N ARG A 233 -17.74 -5.76 32.10
CA ARG A 233 -17.80 -7.18 31.78
C ARG A 233 -17.63 -8.00 33.05
N SER A 234 -18.29 -9.16 33.11
CA SER A 234 -18.20 -10.08 34.24
C SER A 234 -16.89 -10.89 34.25
N GLU A 235 -16.21 -10.97 33.12
CA GLU A 235 -14.97 -11.70 32.90
C GLU A 235 -13.93 -10.75 32.28
N PRO A 236 -12.61 -11.02 32.41
CA PRO A 236 -11.58 -10.23 31.74
C PRO A 236 -11.76 -10.31 30.22
N THR A 237 -11.91 -9.16 29.56
CA THR A 237 -12.17 -9.10 28.12
C THR A 237 -11.24 -8.11 27.43
N LEU A 238 -10.63 -8.54 26.33
CA LEU A 238 -9.93 -7.67 25.38
C LEU A 238 -10.92 -7.21 24.31
N VAL A 239 -11.18 -5.90 24.24
CA VAL A 239 -11.96 -5.30 23.17
C VAL A 239 -11.00 -4.80 22.09
N VAL A 240 -11.10 -5.38 20.89
CA VAL A 240 -10.33 -4.99 19.70
C VAL A 240 -11.16 -4.00 18.90
N GLN A 241 -10.65 -2.78 18.78
CA GLN A 241 -11.23 -1.71 17.97
C GLN A 241 -10.55 -1.68 16.61
N VAL A 242 -11.37 -1.69 15.56
CA VAL A 242 -10.91 -1.57 14.17
C VAL A 242 -11.30 -0.21 13.66
N SER A 243 -10.32 0.63 13.35
CA SER A 243 -10.53 1.91 12.70
C SER A 243 -10.00 1.85 11.27
N GLN A 244 -10.71 2.49 10.33
CA GLN A 244 -10.14 2.70 9.00
C GLN A 244 -8.85 3.52 9.16
N SER A 245 -7.81 3.13 8.43
CA SER A 245 -6.58 3.91 8.38
C SER A 245 -6.91 5.30 7.84
N ASP A 246 -6.90 6.31 8.72
CA ASP A 246 -6.90 7.71 8.30
C ASP A 246 -5.52 8.00 7.71
N THR A 247 -5.38 7.83 6.40
CA THR A 247 -4.17 8.29 5.69
C THR A 247 -4.15 9.82 5.78
N ILE A 248 -3.20 10.38 6.52
CA ILE A 248 -2.83 11.79 6.36
C ILE A 248 -2.07 11.88 5.04
N ASP A 249 -2.75 12.37 4.00
CA ASP A 249 -2.20 12.72 2.68
C ASP A 249 -0.96 13.64 2.76
#